data_AF-A0A3D2R6J3-F1
#
_entry.id   AF-A0A3D2R6J3-F1
#
_cell.length_a   1.000
_cell.length_b   1.000
_cell.length_c   1.000
_cell.angle_alpha   90.00
_cell.angle_beta   90.00
_cell.angle_gamma   90.00
#
_symmetry.space_group_name_H-M   'P 1'
#
loop_
_entity.id
_entity.type
_entity.pdbx_description
1 polymer ?
#
loop_
_entity_poly.entity_id
_entity_poly.type
_entity_poly.pdbx_seq_one_letter_code
_entity_poly.pdbx_strand_id
1 'polypeptide(L)'
;HSFKTTYNGLFGNISKNTVTVSTAQTHGLLNNDAVFVEVNPSISTTFTFKYSDYNRKILVNPKDFISGGINTLTSTITISNHKFERGQKVIHTASTPASGLEDNKEYFIFIVDDNNIRLTNTYYDSINAKPNIVGITSASNGTLSNINPPIQVYKDSSVIFDLSDSSLSYTQQSTLYPAFDLKFFNDSNFTKNYNSNSDSRVFEVQKIGTVGVTSDAKVILSVNENT
;
A
#
# COMPACT_ATOMS: atom_id res chain seq x y z
N HIS A 1 -7.38 -35.98 -36.13
CA HIS A 1 -6.67 -35.98 -34.83
C HIS A 1 -6.85 -34.62 -34.18
N SER A 2 -7.25 -34.59 -32.90
CA SER A 2 -7.41 -33.36 -32.13
C SER A 2 -6.41 -33.39 -30.98
N PHE A 3 -5.56 -32.37 -30.90
CA PHE A 3 -4.60 -32.19 -29.81
C PHE A 3 -5.30 -31.40 -28.69
N LYS A 4 -5.68 -32.08 -27.61
CA LYS A 4 -6.25 -31.45 -26.42
C LYS A 4 -5.18 -31.46 -25.32
N THR A 5 -4.76 -30.29 -24.87
CA THR A 5 -3.73 -30.15 -23.84
C THR A 5 -4.29 -30.55 -22.47
N THR A 6 -3.59 -31.45 -21.76
CA THR A 6 -3.96 -32.01 -20.45
C THR A 6 -3.40 -31.24 -19.25
N TYR A 7 -2.70 -30.12 -19.47
CA TYR A 7 -2.08 -29.32 -18.42
C TYR A 7 -2.81 -27.98 -18.24
N ASN A 8 -3.03 -27.57 -16.98
CA ASN A 8 -3.47 -26.21 -16.66
C ASN A 8 -2.45 -25.23 -17.24
N GLY A 9 -2.90 -24.34 -18.13
CA GLY A 9 -2.05 -23.33 -18.74
C GLY A 9 -1.32 -22.50 -17.68
N LEU A 10 -0.05 -22.22 -17.91
CA LEU A 10 0.69 -21.21 -17.15
C LEU A 10 0.16 -19.84 -17.58
N PHE A 11 -0.48 -19.13 -16.67
CA PHE A 11 -0.91 -17.75 -16.89
C PHE A 11 0.18 -16.81 -16.38
N GLY A 12 0.57 -15.85 -17.21
CA GLY A 12 1.51 -14.78 -16.84
C GLY A 12 0.90 -13.44 -17.20
N ASN A 13 1.14 -12.42 -16.37
CA ASN A 13 0.72 -11.06 -16.65
C ASN A 13 1.86 -10.31 -17.34
N ILE A 14 1.54 -9.60 -18.42
CA ILE A 14 2.44 -8.67 -19.08
C ILE A 14 1.86 -7.28 -18.89
N SER A 15 2.59 -6.39 -18.23
CA SER A 15 2.25 -4.98 -18.12
C SER A 15 3.16 -4.16 -19.04
N LYS A 16 2.59 -3.15 -19.72
CA LYS A 16 3.31 -2.20 -20.57
C LYS A 16 2.99 -0.79 -20.10
N ASN A 17 4.00 -0.04 -19.66
CA ASN A 17 3.88 1.39 -19.41
C ASN A 17 4.39 2.15 -20.64
N THR A 18 3.53 2.96 -21.27
CA THR A 18 3.89 3.73 -22.48
C THR A 18 4.04 5.20 -22.10
N VAL A 19 5.26 5.70 -22.12
CA VAL A 19 5.55 7.13 -21.89
C VAL A 19 5.66 7.83 -23.24
N THR A 20 4.88 8.89 -23.44
CA THR A 20 4.97 9.74 -24.63
C THR A 20 5.57 11.07 -24.23
N VAL A 21 6.72 11.43 -24.83
CA VAL A 21 7.32 12.76 -24.69
C VAL A 21 6.99 13.54 -25.96
N SER A 22 6.30 14.66 -25.81
CA SER A 22 5.99 15.56 -26.93
C SER A 22 6.58 16.94 -26.67
N THR A 23 7.34 17.46 -27.62
CA THR A 23 7.81 18.85 -27.57
C THR A 23 6.75 19.76 -28.18
N ALA A 24 6.50 20.92 -27.57
CA ALA A 24 5.54 21.89 -28.09
C ALA A 24 6.04 22.62 -29.36
N GLN A 25 7.32 22.48 -29.70
CA GLN A 25 7.97 23.09 -30.86
C GLN A 25 8.91 22.09 -31.55
N THR A 26 9.29 22.40 -32.79
CA THR A 26 10.25 21.61 -33.58
C THR A 26 11.56 21.46 -32.81
N HIS A 27 11.93 20.23 -32.51
CA HIS A 27 13.08 19.92 -31.65
C HIS A 27 14.44 20.18 -32.30
N GLY A 28 14.50 20.35 -33.63
CA GLY A 28 15.75 20.63 -34.37
C GLY A 28 16.80 19.51 -34.36
N LEU A 29 16.58 18.45 -33.57
CA LEU A 29 17.46 17.29 -33.45
C LEU A 29 17.75 16.63 -34.80
N LEU A 30 19.01 16.24 -34.98
CA LEU A 30 19.53 15.48 -36.10
C LEU A 30 19.65 13.99 -35.74
N ASN A 31 19.90 13.18 -36.77
CA ASN A 31 20.15 11.75 -36.55
C ASN A 31 21.42 11.57 -35.71
N ASN A 32 21.36 10.69 -34.70
CA ASN A 32 22.40 10.44 -33.67
C ASN A 32 22.55 11.51 -32.56
N ASP A 33 21.64 12.48 -32.45
CA ASP A 33 21.63 13.37 -31.29
C ASP A 33 21.23 12.61 -30.02
N ALA A 34 21.96 12.86 -28.93
CA ALA A 34 21.65 12.31 -27.62
C ALA A 34 20.58 13.18 -26.93
N VAL A 35 19.48 12.54 -26.52
CA VAL A 35 18.43 13.19 -25.73
C VAL A 35 18.56 12.73 -24.29
N PHE A 36 18.74 13.68 -23.38
CA PHE A 36 18.66 13.44 -21.94
C PHE A 36 17.27 13.86 -21.46
N VAL A 37 16.54 12.91 -20.87
CA VAL A 37 15.23 13.16 -20.26
C VAL A 37 15.37 12.94 -18.76
N GLU A 38 15.21 14.01 -18.00
CA GLU A 38 15.13 13.96 -16.54
C GLU A 38 13.66 14.11 -16.11
N VAL A 39 13.21 13.21 -15.23
CA VAL A 39 11.83 13.20 -14.73
C VAL A 39 11.87 13.47 -13.24
N ASN A 40 11.40 14.65 -12.83
CA ASN A 40 11.29 15.05 -11.43
C ASN A 40 9.80 15.04 -11.04
N PRO A 41 9.30 13.94 -10.47
CA PRO A 41 7.88 13.80 -10.20
C PRO A 41 7.49 14.64 -8.98
N SER A 42 6.89 15.81 -9.21
CA SER A 42 6.27 16.64 -8.14
C SER A 42 4.97 16.05 -7.57
N ILE A 43 4.84 14.73 -7.58
CA ILE A 43 3.65 14.02 -7.11
C ILE A 43 3.72 13.88 -5.58
N SER A 44 2.57 14.04 -4.95
CA SER A 44 2.42 13.70 -3.53
C SER A 44 1.92 12.26 -3.40
N THR A 45 2.57 11.44 -2.58
CA THR A 45 2.09 10.09 -2.23
C THR A 45 1.57 10.08 -0.80
N THR A 46 0.37 9.53 -0.59
CA THR A 46 -0.23 9.43 0.74
C THR A 46 -0.24 8.00 1.24
N PHE A 47 0.17 7.81 2.50
CA PHE A 47 0.06 6.58 3.26
C PHE A 47 -0.85 6.82 4.46
N THR A 48 -1.98 6.12 4.52
CA THR A 48 -2.90 6.19 5.66
C THR A 48 -2.53 5.14 6.69
N PHE A 49 -2.35 5.56 7.93
CA PHE A 49 -2.00 4.69 9.06
C PHE A 49 -3.21 4.43 9.95
N LYS A 50 -3.31 3.20 10.44
CA LYS A 50 -4.23 2.77 11.47
C LYS A 50 -3.52 1.87 12.47
N TYR A 51 -4.11 1.66 13.63
CA TYR A 51 -3.66 0.69 14.60
C TYR A 51 -4.74 -0.36 14.85
N SER A 52 -4.36 -1.64 14.81
CA SER A 52 -5.24 -2.74 15.22
C SER A 52 -4.95 -3.07 16.67
N ASP A 53 -5.87 -2.72 17.58
CA ASP A 53 -5.77 -3.08 18.99
C ASP A 53 -5.74 -4.61 19.19
N TYR A 54 -6.57 -5.33 18.43
CA TYR A 54 -6.65 -6.79 18.49
C TYR A 54 -5.32 -7.45 18.14
N ASN A 55 -4.72 -7.04 17.02
CA ASN A 55 -3.47 -7.62 16.53
C ASN A 55 -2.21 -6.95 17.10
N ARG A 56 -2.36 -5.83 17.80
CA ARG A 56 -1.29 -4.93 18.30
C ARG A 56 -0.30 -4.54 17.20
N LYS A 57 -0.84 -4.16 16.04
CA LYS A 57 -0.07 -3.92 14.81
C LYS A 57 -0.49 -2.63 14.14
N ILE A 58 0.50 -1.94 13.57
CA ILE A 58 0.27 -0.82 12.66
C ILE A 58 -0.15 -1.36 11.31
N LEU A 59 -1.23 -0.79 10.81
CA LEU A 59 -1.85 -1.06 9.54
C LEU A 59 -1.63 0.13 8.61
N VAL A 60 -1.33 -0.15 7.35
CA VAL A 60 -1.06 0.90 6.35
C VAL A 60 -1.91 0.65 5.11
N ASN A 61 -2.46 1.73 4.55
CA ASN A 61 -3.23 1.75 3.31
C ASN A 61 -4.34 0.69 3.25
N PRO A 62 -5.32 0.74 4.18
CA PRO A 62 -6.48 -0.15 4.12
C PRO A 62 -7.19 -0.04 2.76
N LYS A 63 -7.60 -1.19 2.23
CA LYS A 63 -8.30 -1.34 0.95
C LYS A 63 -9.60 -2.07 1.17
N ASP A 64 -10.71 -1.39 0.91
CA ASP A 64 -12.02 -2.01 1.02
C ASP A 64 -12.35 -2.82 -0.23
N PHE A 65 -13.07 -3.92 -0.03
CA PHE A 65 -13.74 -4.66 -1.08
C PHE A 65 -15.21 -4.84 -0.72
N ILE A 66 -16.04 -4.93 -1.76
CA ILE A 66 -17.48 -5.13 -1.63
C ILE A 66 -17.86 -6.58 -1.93
N SER A 67 -18.99 -7.03 -1.41
CA SER A 67 -19.56 -8.35 -1.66
C SER A 67 -19.64 -8.66 -3.16
N GLY A 68 -20.07 -7.70 -3.99
CA GLY A 68 -20.12 -7.85 -5.45
C GLY A 68 -18.76 -8.05 -6.15
N GLY A 69 -17.66 -7.76 -5.46
CA GLY A 69 -16.29 -7.99 -5.95
C GLY A 69 -15.74 -9.39 -5.62
N ILE A 70 -16.49 -10.23 -4.91
CA ILE A 70 -16.08 -11.58 -4.54
C ILE A 70 -16.65 -12.59 -5.53
N ASN A 71 -15.76 -13.34 -6.17
CA ASN A 71 -16.12 -14.53 -6.95
C ASN A 71 -15.92 -15.78 -6.09
N THR A 72 -16.99 -16.34 -5.54
CA THR A 72 -16.94 -17.50 -4.63
C THR A 72 -16.54 -18.80 -5.32
N LEU A 73 -16.77 -18.93 -6.63
CA LEU A 73 -16.33 -20.10 -7.41
C LEU A 73 -14.81 -20.19 -7.51
N THR A 74 -14.13 -19.04 -7.55
CA THR A 74 -12.67 -18.96 -7.68
C THR A 74 -11.96 -18.43 -6.43
N SER A 75 -12.74 -18.03 -5.41
CA SER A 75 -12.25 -17.33 -4.21
C SER A 75 -11.40 -16.10 -4.52
N THR A 76 -11.77 -15.37 -5.58
CA THR A 76 -11.07 -14.16 -6.04
C THR A 76 -11.78 -12.92 -5.49
N ILE A 77 -11.00 -11.97 -4.98
CA ILE A 77 -11.46 -10.67 -4.49
C ILE A 77 -10.99 -9.60 -5.46
N THR A 78 -11.94 -8.80 -5.95
CA THR A 78 -11.68 -7.69 -6.87
C THR A 78 -11.47 -6.40 -6.07
N ILE A 79 -10.28 -5.81 -6.21
CA ILE A 79 -9.94 -4.48 -5.69
C ILE A 79 -9.18 -3.79 -6.81
N SER A 80 -9.80 -2.80 -7.45
CA SER A 80 -9.19 -2.12 -8.59
C SER A 80 -7.88 -1.44 -8.22
N ASN A 81 -6.82 -1.68 -9.01
CA ASN A 81 -5.47 -1.16 -8.77
C ASN A 81 -5.05 -1.30 -7.30
N HIS A 82 -5.12 -2.52 -6.77
CA HIS A 82 -4.94 -2.75 -5.34
C HIS A 82 -3.52 -2.42 -4.83
N LYS A 83 -2.52 -2.45 -5.72
CA LYS A 83 -1.09 -2.21 -5.43
C LYS A 83 -0.47 -3.11 -4.35
N PHE A 84 -1.19 -4.13 -3.87
CA PHE A 84 -0.59 -5.22 -3.11
C PHE A 84 0.48 -5.96 -3.89
N GLU A 85 1.43 -6.53 -3.15
CA GLU A 85 2.50 -7.37 -3.68
C GLU A 85 2.27 -8.84 -3.33
N ARG A 86 2.82 -9.74 -4.15
CA ARG A 86 2.75 -11.18 -3.89
C ARG A 86 3.49 -11.51 -2.59
N GLY A 87 2.85 -12.28 -1.73
CA GLY A 87 3.39 -12.67 -0.43
C GLY A 87 3.29 -11.60 0.65
N GLN A 88 2.67 -10.46 0.34
CA GLN A 88 2.43 -9.43 1.33
C GLN A 88 1.44 -9.93 2.39
N LYS A 89 1.77 -9.69 3.66
CA LYS A 89 0.93 -10.04 4.80
C LYS A 89 -0.07 -8.92 5.08
N VAL A 90 -1.33 -9.29 5.21
CA VAL A 90 -2.45 -8.38 5.47
C VAL A 90 -3.30 -8.86 6.63
N ILE A 91 -4.00 -7.93 7.29
CA ILE A 91 -5.10 -8.23 8.22
C ILE A 91 -6.41 -7.97 7.48
N HIS A 92 -7.32 -8.94 7.58
CA HIS A 92 -8.71 -8.80 7.15
C HIS A 92 -9.56 -8.30 8.32
N THR A 93 -10.33 -7.24 8.10
CA THR A 93 -11.35 -6.79 9.06
C THR A 93 -12.72 -6.69 8.39
N ALA A 94 -13.75 -7.17 9.07
CA ALA A 94 -15.13 -7.10 8.60
C ALA A 94 -16.11 -7.25 9.77
N SER A 95 -17.20 -6.49 9.77
CA SER A 95 -18.28 -6.65 10.76
C SER A 95 -19.01 -7.99 10.60
N THR A 96 -19.14 -8.46 9.36
CA THR A 96 -19.75 -9.74 8.99
C THR A 96 -18.86 -10.40 7.94
N PRO A 97 -17.81 -11.13 8.34
CA PRO A 97 -16.86 -11.69 7.38
C PRO A 97 -17.53 -12.68 6.44
N ALA A 98 -17.07 -12.71 5.19
CA ALA A 98 -17.45 -13.75 4.23
C ALA A 98 -17.07 -15.14 4.77
N SER A 99 -17.87 -16.16 4.47
CA SER A 99 -17.61 -17.54 4.89
C SER A 99 -16.28 -18.02 4.29
N GLY A 100 -15.37 -18.46 5.16
CA GLY A 100 -13.99 -18.79 4.81
C GLY A 100 -12.98 -17.70 5.19
N LEU A 101 -13.45 -16.47 5.41
CA LEU A 101 -12.69 -15.41 6.06
C LEU A 101 -13.12 -15.25 7.52
N GLU A 102 -12.22 -14.69 8.30
CA GLU A 102 -12.43 -14.42 9.72
C GLU A 102 -12.04 -12.96 9.97
N ASP A 103 -12.78 -12.30 10.85
CA ASP A 103 -12.46 -10.96 11.28
C ASP A 103 -11.16 -10.95 12.10
N ASN A 104 -10.36 -9.89 11.93
CA ASN A 104 -9.03 -9.69 12.51
C ASN A 104 -7.96 -10.74 12.16
N LYS A 105 -8.22 -11.70 11.29
CA LYS A 105 -7.25 -12.73 10.92
C LYS A 105 -6.22 -12.24 9.89
N GLU A 106 -4.99 -12.72 10.03
CA GLU A 106 -3.91 -12.49 9.09
C GLU A 106 -3.99 -13.44 7.89
N TYR A 107 -3.74 -12.89 6.71
CA TYR A 107 -3.65 -13.63 5.45
C TYR A 107 -2.44 -13.15 4.65
N PHE A 108 -2.10 -13.91 3.61
CA PHE A 108 -1.09 -13.52 2.63
C PHE A 108 -1.72 -13.33 1.26
N ILE A 109 -1.23 -12.32 0.53
CA ILE A 109 -1.74 -11.95 -0.77
C ILE A 109 -1.14 -12.83 -1.87
N PHE A 110 -2.01 -13.49 -2.63
CA PHE A 110 -1.68 -14.10 -3.90
C PHE A 110 -2.21 -13.22 -5.04
N ILE A 111 -1.32 -12.72 -5.89
CA ILE A 111 -1.68 -11.83 -7.01
C ILE A 111 -2.18 -12.66 -8.19
N VAL A 112 -3.40 -12.34 -8.66
CA VAL A 112 -3.95 -12.85 -9.92
C VAL A 112 -3.64 -11.88 -11.05
N ASP A 113 -3.97 -10.60 -10.88
CA ASP A 113 -3.64 -9.47 -11.77
C ASP A 113 -3.75 -8.15 -11.00
N ASP A 114 -3.61 -6.98 -11.64
CA ASP A 114 -3.59 -5.65 -10.99
C ASP A 114 -4.90 -5.27 -10.27
N ASN A 115 -5.99 -5.98 -10.53
CA ASN A 115 -7.32 -5.73 -9.96
C ASN A 115 -7.85 -6.92 -9.15
N ASN A 116 -7.18 -8.07 -9.18
CA ASN A 116 -7.68 -9.31 -8.64
C ASN A 116 -6.64 -9.99 -7.76
N ILE A 117 -7.06 -10.35 -6.54
CA ILE A 117 -6.25 -11.07 -5.57
C ILE A 117 -6.96 -12.31 -5.06
N ARG A 118 -6.19 -13.21 -4.47
CA ARG A 118 -6.66 -14.31 -3.62
C ARG A 118 -5.87 -14.30 -2.32
N LEU A 119 -6.41 -14.99 -1.31
CA LEU A 119 -5.79 -15.07 0.00
C LEU A 119 -5.28 -16.48 0.26
N THR A 120 -4.16 -16.57 0.98
CA THR A 120 -3.59 -17.83 1.49
C THR A 120 -3.35 -17.71 2.99
N ASN A 121 -3.32 -18.85 3.69
CA ASN A 121 -3.01 -18.89 5.12
C ASN A 121 -1.51 -18.79 5.41
N THR A 122 -0.66 -19.12 4.43
CA THR A 122 0.79 -19.13 4.60
C THR A 122 1.50 -18.30 3.54
N TYR A 123 2.65 -17.74 3.91
CA TYR A 123 3.56 -17.07 2.98
C TYR A 123 4.01 -18.01 1.87
N TYR A 124 4.36 -19.25 2.23
CA TYR A 124 4.80 -20.26 1.27
C TYR A 124 3.77 -20.45 0.14
N ASP A 125 2.49 -20.61 0.50
CA ASP A 125 1.43 -20.75 -0.49
C ASP A 125 1.31 -19.52 -1.38
N SER A 126 1.39 -18.30 -0.83
CA SER A 126 1.21 -17.07 -1.60
C SER A 126 2.26 -16.83 -2.70
N ILE A 127 3.46 -17.39 -2.54
CA ILE A 127 4.55 -17.25 -3.53
C ILE A 127 4.66 -18.44 -4.49
N ASN A 128 3.99 -19.55 -4.20
CA ASN A 128 4.04 -20.75 -5.03
C ASN A 128 3.19 -20.59 -6.29
N ALA A 129 3.64 -21.19 -7.39
CA ALA A 129 2.88 -21.22 -8.65
C ALA A 129 1.53 -21.93 -8.53
N LYS A 130 1.42 -22.89 -7.60
CA LYS A 130 0.19 -23.60 -7.26
C LYS A 130 -0.11 -23.41 -5.77
N PRO A 131 -0.77 -22.31 -5.39
CA PRO A 131 -1.04 -21.98 -4.00
C PRO A 131 -2.19 -22.83 -3.42
N ASN A 132 -2.18 -23.07 -2.10
CA ASN A 132 -3.39 -23.46 -1.38
C ASN A 132 -4.19 -22.20 -1.00
N ILE A 133 -5.27 -21.93 -1.74
CA ILE A 133 -6.10 -20.73 -1.59
C ILE A 133 -7.12 -20.92 -0.47
N VAL A 134 -7.37 -19.85 0.30
CA VAL A 134 -8.49 -19.77 1.25
C VAL A 134 -9.80 -19.79 0.48
N GLY A 135 -10.61 -20.83 0.70
CA GLY A 135 -11.91 -20.98 0.05
C GLY A 135 -12.93 -19.99 0.61
N ILE A 136 -13.45 -19.10 -0.23
CA ILE A 136 -14.48 -18.12 0.12
C ILE A 136 -15.81 -18.60 -0.47
N THR A 137 -16.77 -18.98 0.39
CA THR A 137 -18.03 -19.64 -0.03
C THR A 137 -19.26 -18.74 0.06
N SER A 138 -19.13 -17.54 0.64
CA SER A 138 -20.14 -16.50 0.59
C SER A 138 -19.51 -15.14 0.32
N ALA A 139 -20.31 -14.14 -0.03
CA ALA A 139 -19.82 -12.82 -0.40
C ALA A 139 -20.26 -11.76 0.61
N SER A 140 -19.30 -11.10 1.24
CA SER A 140 -19.52 -9.98 2.16
C SER A 140 -18.49 -8.88 1.94
N ASN A 141 -18.71 -7.70 2.52
CA ASN A 141 -17.76 -6.60 2.48
C ASN A 141 -16.63 -6.85 3.49
N GLY A 142 -15.47 -6.25 3.25
CA GLY A 142 -14.35 -6.28 4.19
C GLY A 142 -13.20 -5.37 3.78
N THR A 143 -12.17 -5.32 4.61
CA THR A 143 -11.01 -4.45 4.42
C THR A 143 -9.70 -5.22 4.51
N LEU A 144 -8.89 -5.05 3.46
CA LEU A 144 -7.47 -5.38 3.22
C LEU A 144 -6.47 -4.42 3.85
N SER A 145 -5.82 -4.69 4.98
CA SER A 145 -4.80 -3.76 5.53
C SER A 145 -3.41 -4.36 5.59
N ASN A 146 -2.41 -3.67 5.02
CA ASN A 146 -1.01 -4.12 5.08
C ASN A 146 -0.43 -3.98 6.48
N ILE A 147 0.33 -4.98 6.92
CA ILE A 147 1.02 -4.96 8.22
C ILE A 147 2.44 -4.43 8.04
N ASN A 148 2.72 -3.25 8.60
CA ASN A 148 4.05 -2.63 8.61
C ASN A 148 4.83 -2.81 7.28
N PRO A 149 4.25 -2.43 6.12
CA PRO A 149 4.92 -2.62 4.84
C PRO A 149 6.13 -1.69 4.71
N PRO A 150 7.14 -2.06 3.89
CA PRO A 150 8.17 -1.11 3.50
C PRO A 150 7.53 0.07 2.74
N ILE A 151 7.98 1.28 3.05
CA ILE A 151 7.50 2.50 2.41
C ILE A 151 8.52 2.92 1.37
N GLN A 152 8.16 2.77 0.10
CA GLN A 152 8.97 3.22 -1.02
C GLN A 152 8.52 4.60 -1.47
N VAL A 153 9.50 5.49 -1.62
CA VAL A 153 9.29 6.91 -1.96
C VAL A 153 10.28 7.30 -3.04
N TYR A 154 9.95 8.33 -3.82
CA TYR A 154 10.79 8.80 -4.91
C TYR A 154 11.49 10.10 -4.50
N LYS A 155 12.71 10.29 -5.01
CA LYS A 155 13.41 11.56 -4.91
C LYS A 155 12.56 12.69 -5.51
N ASP A 156 12.68 13.88 -4.95
CA ASP A 156 12.01 15.11 -5.35
C ASP A 156 10.47 15.02 -5.28
N SER A 157 9.98 14.29 -4.27
CA SER A 157 8.55 14.10 -4.02
C SER A 157 8.15 14.49 -2.60
N SER A 158 6.86 14.71 -2.39
CA SER A 158 6.29 14.88 -1.05
C SER A 158 5.55 13.62 -0.62
N VAL A 159 5.81 13.17 0.59
CA VAL A 159 5.20 11.98 1.17
C VAL A 159 4.33 12.41 2.33
N ILE A 160 3.05 12.09 2.26
CA ILE A 160 2.07 12.40 3.29
C ILE A 160 1.79 11.13 4.09
N PHE A 161 2.10 11.17 5.36
CA PHE A 161 1.68 10.18 6.35
C PHE A 161 0.40 10.69 6.98
N ASP A 162 -0.73 10.14 6.55
CA ASP A 162 -2.05 10.44 7.09
C ASP A 162 -2.24 9.70 8.42
N LEU A 163 -2.42 10.48 9.48
CA LEU A 163 -2.50 10.07 10.88
C LEU A 163 -3.84 10.47 11.50
N SER A 164 -4.87 10.74 10.70
CA SER A 164 -6.18 11.21 11.19
C SER A 164 -7.07 10.11 11.75
N ASP A 165 -6.70 8.83 11.57
CA ASP A 165 -7.55 7.72 11.99
C ASP A 165 -7.62 7.60 13.53
N SER A 166 -8.83 7.48 14.05
CA SER A 166 -9.10 7.48 15.50
C SER A 166 -8.46 6.30 16.24
N SER A 167 -8.11 5.21 15.55
CA SER A 167 -7.38 4.09 16.17
C SER A 167 -5.98 4.49 16.70
N LEU A 168 -5.46 5.64 16.28
CA LEU A 168 -4.18 6.18 16.74
C LEU A 168 -4.31 7.02 18.02
N SER A 169 -5.46 6.99 18.67
CA SER A 169 -5.78 7.77 19.86
C SER A 169 -6.46 6.93 20.93
N TYR A 170 -6.52 7.45 22.16
CA TYR A 170 -7.25 6.83 23.26
C TYR A 170 -8.09 7.87 23.99
N THR A 171 -9.21 7.42 24.57
CA THR A 171 -10.12 8.29 25.31
C THR A 171 -9.87 8.18 26.81
N GLN A 172 -9.66 9.30 27.48
CA GLN A 172 -9.61 9.41 28.93
C GLN A 172 -10.60 10.49 29.39
N GLN A 173 -11.56 10.10 30.24
CA GLN A 173 -12.60 11.01 30.77
C GLN A 173 -13.33 11.81 29.66
N SER A 174 -13.73 11.12 28.59
CA SER A 174 -14.40 11.71 27.41
C SER A 174 -13.55 12.68 26.57
N THR A 175 -12.26 12.82 26.87
CA THR A 175 -11.30 13.58 26.06
C THR A 175 -10.40 12.62 25.29
N LEU A 176 -10.17 12.92 24.01
CA LEU A 176 -9.36 12.11 23.11
C LEU A 176 -7.91 12.61 23.13
N TYR A 177 -6.96 11.69 23.30
CA TYR A 177 -5.53 11.98 23.36
C TYR A 177 -4.77 11.12 22.34
N PRO A 178 -3.70 11.65 21.73
CA PRO A 178 -2.86 10.85 20.83
C PRO A 178 -2.20 9.70 21.59
N ALA A 179 -2.32 8.48 21.06
CA ALA A 179 -1.66 7.29 21.60
C ALA A 179 -0.26 7.07 21.01
N PHE A 180 0.01 7.69 19.85
CA PHE A 180 1.23 7.48 19.06
C PHE A 180 1.87 8.81 18.65
N ASP A 181 3.18 8.76 18.39
CA ASP A 181 3.94 9.85 17.78
C ASP A 181 4.81 9.28 16.67
N LEU A 182 4.68 9.83 15.46
CA LEU A 182 5.49 9.46 14.31
C LEU A 182 6.81 10.23 14.33
N LYS A 183 7.94 9.50 14.27
CA LYS A 183 9.29 10.04 14.24
C LYS A 183 10.11 9.38 13.13
N PHE A 184 11.00 10.16 12.54
CA PHE A 184 11.96 9.70 11.54
C PHE A 184 13.36 9.71 12.15
N PHE A 185 14.21 8.78 11.71
CA PHE A 185 15.56 8.62 12.25
C PHE A 185 16.55 8.34 11.13
N ASN A 186 17.76 8.88 11.26
CA ASN A 186 18.86 8.67 10.31
C ASN A 186 19.63 7.37 10.55
N ASP A 187 19.39 6.72 11.67
CA ASP A 187 20.11 5.53 12.10
C ASP A 187 19.16 4.38 12.44
N SER A 188 19.65 3.16 12.23
CA SER A 188 18.90 1.93 12.52
C SER A 188 18.61 1.72 14.01
N ASN A 189 19.31 2.44 14.90
CA ASN A 189 19.11 2.34 16.35
C ASN A 189 18.10 3.37 16.89
N PHE A 190 17.49 4.18 16.02
CA PHE A 190 16.48 5.19 16.39
C PHE A 190 16.98 6.21 17.42
N THR A 191 18.24 6.65 17.29
CA THR A 191 18.87 7.58 18.24
C THR A 191 18.96 9.01 17.71
N LYS A 192 19.05 9.20 16.39
CA LYS A 192 19.22 10.48 15.70
C LYS A 192 17.94 10.84 14.98
N ASN A 193 17.08 11.61 15.64
CA ASN A 193 15.86 12.13 15.04
C ASN A 193 16.19 12.94 13.78
N TYR A 194 15.47 12.66 12.69
CA TYR A 194 15.49 13.43 11.46
C TYR A 194 14.31 14.40 11.46
N ASN A 195 14.63 15.70 11.42
CA ASN A 195 13.65 16.77 11.27
C ASN A 195 13.99 17.66 10.07
N SER A 196 15.28 17.84 9.79
CA SER A 196 15.76 18.53 8.60
C SER A 196 17.18 18.11 8.18
N ASN A 197 17.55 18.43 6.94
CA ASN A 197 18.94 18.43 6.48
C ASN A 197 19.59 19.83 6.63
N SER A 198 20.90 19.93 6.36
CA SER A 198 21.69 21.18 6.49
C SER A 198 21.53 22.15 5.32
N ASP A 199 20.86 21.75 4.24
CA ASP A 199 20.88 22.46 2.95
C ASP A 199 19.67 23.39 2.77
N SER A 200 18.63 23.23 3.59
CA SER A 200 17.36 23.95 3.49
C SER A 200 17.01 24.69 4.79
N ARG A 201 16.42 25.89 4.65
CA ARG A 201 15.84 26.65 5.77
C ARG A 201 14.42 26.20 6.15
N VAL A 202 13.87 25.22 5.42
CA VAL A 202 12.54 24.64 5.64
C VAL A 202 12.70 23.25 6.21
N PHE A 203 11.97 22.92 7.28
CA PHE A 203 11.93 21.56 7.79
C PHE A 203 11.34 20.62 6.72
N GLU A 204 12.11 19.60 6.36
CA GLU A 204 11.66 18.51 5.47
C GLU A 204 10.50 17.75 6.10
N VAL A 205 10.44 17.68 7.44
CA VAL A 205 9.36 17.06 8.19
C VAL A 205 8.44 18.14 8.76
N GLN A 206 7.18 18.13 8.33
CA GLN A 206 6.14 19.04 8.82
C GLN A 206 5.00 18.25 9.46
N LYS A 207 4.69 18.53 10.73
CA LYS A 207 3.58 17.90 11.46
C LYS A 207 2.38 18.86 11.49
N ILE A 208 1.20 18.36 11.13
CA ILE A 208 -0.07 19.09 11.12
C ILE A 208 -1.08 18.31 11.95
N GLY A 209 -1.87 19.00 12.76
CA GLY A 209 -2.92 18.39 13.58
C GLY A 209 -2.40 17.55 14.75
N THR A 210 -3.31 16.82 15.40
CA THR A 210 -3.01 15.93 16.53
C THR A 210 -3.35 14.49 16.13
N VAL A 211 -2.35 13.61 16.21
CA VAL A 211 -2.44 12.20 15.79
C VAL A 211 -3.67 11.49 16.36
N GLY A 212 -4.49 10.92 15.49
CA GLY A 212 -5.73 10.22 15.80
C GLY A 212 -6.84 11.08 16.41
N VAL A 213 -6.64 12.39 16.56
CA VAL A 213 -7.60 13.31 17.18
C VAL A 213 -8.20 14.28 16.17
N THR A 214 -7.37 14.97 15.38
CA THR A 214 -7.87 15.91 14.38
C THR A 214 -8.02 15.24 13.01
N SER A 215 -9.03 15.63 12.25
CA SER A 215 -9.33 15.04 10.94
C SER A 215 -8.29 15.39 9.86
N ASP A 216 -7.44 16.39 10.13
CA ASP A 216 -6.36 16.84 9.25
C ASP A 216 -4.97 16.35 9.69
N ALA A 217 -4.90 15.49 10.72
CA ALA A 217 -3.65 15.06 11.30
C ALA A 217 -2.78 14.32 10.29
N LYS A 218 -1.60 14.88 9.99
CA LYS A 218 -0.66 14.31 9.02
C LYS A 218 0.76 14.76 9.28
N VAL A 219 1.70 13.98 8.78
CA VAL A 219 3.11 14.38 8.66
C VAL A 219 3.49 14.42 7.19
N ILE A 220 4.11 15.51 6.76
CA ILE A 220 4.61 15.65 5.40
C ILE A 220 6.13 15.53 5.47
N LEU A 221 6.68 14.60 4.69
CA LEU A 221 8.11 14.44 4.46
C LEU A 221 8.43 14.89 3.04
N SER A 222 9.32 15.86 2.91
CA SER A 222 9.91 16.25 1.63
C SER A 222 11.14 15.38 1.38
N VAL A 223 11.12 14.60 0.29
CA VAL A 223 12.20 13.68 -0.08
C VAL A 223 13.08 14.35 -1.12
N ASN A 224 14.36 14.53 -0.81
CA ASN A 224 15.35 15.11 -1.71
C ASN A 224 16.64 14.26 -1.72
N GLU A 225 17.72 14.75 -2.33
CA GLU A 225 19.02 14.03 -2.38
C GLU A 225 19.62 13.70 -1.01
N ASN A 226 19.21 14.43 0.02
CA ASN A 226 19.73 14.39 1.38
C ASN A 226 18.73 13.80 2.38
N THR A 227 17.70 13.08 1.91
CA THR A 227 16.67 12.41 2.72
C THR A 227 16.87 10.90 2.72
#